data_AF-A0A1X7SU78-F1
#
_entry.id   AF-A0A1X7SU78-F1
#
_cell.length_a   1.000
_cell.length_b   1.000
_cell.length_c   1.000
_cell.angle_alpha   90.00
_cell.angle_beta   90.00
_cell.angle_gamma   90.00
#
_symmetry.space_group_name_H-M   'P 1'
#
loop_
_entity.id
_entity.type
_entity.pdbx_description
1 polymer ?
#
loop_
_entity_poly.entity_id
_entity_poly.type
_entity_poly.pdbx_seq_one_letter_code
_entity_poly.pdbx_strand_id
1 'polypeptide(L)'
;MVDLVPYRSEWVLFESFASNCRTDLNKDGQSDCIFAGRGGSLAAFDLLHKELMWLVDPAITVPPYNYYYPLATKDFDKDGVPDIIVTHGGDPLYSDTEKKCTPGFLAVISGATGQSLPIG
;
A
#
# COMPACT_ATOMS: atom_id res chain seq x y z
N MET A 1 2.90 16.81 31.85
CA MET A 1 1.44 17.04 31.76
C MET A 1 1.18 17.87 30.51
N VAL A 2 1.05 17.19 29.36
CA VAL A 2 0.09 17.53 28.30
C VAL A 2 -0.27 16.18 27.68
N ASP A 3 -1.45 15.67 28.01
CA ASP A 3 -1.99 14.44 27.46
C ASP A 3 -2.36 14.63 25.98
N LEU A 4 -2.00 13.62 25.19
CA LEU A 4 -2.72 13.01 24.07
C LEU A 4 -3.36 13.96 23.03
N VAL A 5 -2.77 13.98 21.83
CA VAL A 5 -3.48 14.44 20.62
C VAL A 5 -4.56 13.40 20.28
N PRO A 6 -5.86 13.65 20.49
CA PRO A 6 -6.89 12.59 20.45
C PRO A 6 -7.31 12.15 19.02
N TYR A 7 -6.55 12.54 17.99
CA TYR A 7 -6.97 12.44 16.59
C TYR A 7 -5.93 11.82 15.64
N ARG A 8 -4.82 11.29 16.15
CA ARG A 8 -3.83 10.59 15.31
C ARG A 8 -4.19 9.11 15.22
N SER A 9 -5.06 8.78 14.27
CA SER A 9 -5.16 7.41 13.76
C SER A 9 -4.00 7.18 12.77
N GLU A 10 -2.81 6.95 13.31
CA GLU A 10 -1.63 6.59 12.51
C GLU A 10 -1.73 5.11 12.10
N TRP A 11 -2.42 4.85 11.00
CA TRP A 11 -2.50 3.51 10.43
C TRP A 11 -1.25 3.13 9.63
N VAL A 12 -0.49 4.14 9.14
CA VAL A 12 0.77 3.97 8.44
C VAL A 12 1.89 4.71 9.17
N LEU A 13 3.07 4.08 9.22
CA LEU A 13 4.22 4.58 9.98
C LEU A 13 4.95 5.75 9.28
N PHE A 14 4.73 5.92 7.99
CA PHE A 14 5.38 6.96 7.18
C PHE A 14 4.40 7.67 6.25
N GLU A 15 4.87 8.77 5.65
CA GLU A 15 4.10 9.63 4.76
C GLU A 15 3.44 8.86 3.61
N SER A 16 2.12 9.00 3.49
CA SER A 16 1.38 8.66 2.28
C SER A 16 1.42 9.84 1.30
N PHE A 17 1.78 9.58 0.05
CA PHE A 17 1.78 10.59 -1.03
C PHE A 17 0.99 10.15 -2.26
N ALA A 18 0.42 8.95 -2.24
CA ALA A 18 -0.45 8.44 -3.28
C ALA A 18 -1.69 7.77 -2.67
N SER A 19 -2.82 7.92 -3.34
CA SER A 19 -4.04 7.19 -3.01
C SER A 19 -4.87 6.84 -4.24
N ASN A 20 -5.62 5.75 -4.16
CA ASN A 20 -6.60 5.35 -5.15
C ASN A 20 -7.86 4.86 -4.44
N CYS A 21 -8.99 5.53 -4.68
CA CYS A 21 -10.23 5.33 -3.94
C CYS A 21 -11.41 4.93 -4.85
N ARG A 22 -11.19 3.94 -5.72
CA ARG A 22 -12.12 3.59 -6.81
C ARG A 22 -12.57 2.14 -6.82
N THR A 23 -12.14 1.34 -5.86
CA THR A 23 -12.37 -0.11 -5.84
C THR A 23 -13.10 -0.48 -4.57
N ASP A 24 -14.18 -1.23 -4.71
CA ASP A 24 -14.87 -1.88 -3.59
C ASP A 24 -14.10 -3.16 -3.24
N LEU A 25 -13.29 -3.10 -2.18
CA LEU A 25 -12.36 -4.16 -1.78
C LEU A 25 -13.01 -5.15 -0.79
N ASN A 26 -14.01 -4.70 -0.03
CA ASN A 26 -14.74 -5.54 0.94
C ASN A 26 -16.09 -6.07 0.40
N LYS A 27 -16.51 -5.65 -0.80
CA LYS A 27 -17.78 -5.98 -1.48
C LYS A 27 -19.02 -5.47 -0.76
N ASP A 28 -18.93 -4.33 -0.07
CA ASP A 28 -20.06 -3.71 0.62
C ASP A 28 -20.89 -2.77 -0.27
N GLY A 29 -20.46 -2.54 -1.51
CA GLY A 29 -21.11 -1.67 -2.49
C GLY A 29 -20.59 -0.23 -2.49
N GLN A 30 -19.62 0.11 -1.65
CA GLN A 30 -18.94 1.41 -1.61
C GLN A 30 -17.46 1.25 -2.04
N SER A 31 -16.87 2.29 -2.62
CA SER A 31 -15.44 2.25 -2.95
C SER A 31 -14.59 2.53 -1.70
N ASP A 32 -13.55 1.74 -1.54
CA ASP A 32 -12.51 1.85 -0.52
C ASP A 32 -11.30 2.63 -1.05
N CYS A 33 -10.39 3.01 -0.15
CA CYS A 33 -9.14 3.70 -0.48
C CYS A 33 -7.91 2.84 -0.23
N ILE A 34 -6.98 2.85 -1.18
CA ILE A 34 -5.63 2.32 -1.02
C ILE A 34 -4.68 3.51 -0.91
N PHE A 35 -3.83 3.52 0.12
CA PHE A 35 -2.81 4.54 0.34
C PHE A 35 -1.43 3.92 0.16
N ALA A 36 -0.56 4.65 -0.54
CA ALA A 36 0.82 4.25 -0.80
C ALA A 36 1.78 5.39 -0.46
N GLY A 37 2.98 5.03 -0.04
CA GLY A 37 3.87 6.00 0.56
C GLY A 37 5.30 5.55 0.79
N ARG A 38 5.96 6.32 1.65
CA ARG A 38 7.36 6.18 2.00
C ARG A 38 7.59 4.94 2.86
N GLY A 39 8.79 4.38 2.81
CA GLY A 39 9.22 3.38 3.80
C GLY A 39 8.41 2.08 3.77
N GLY A 40 7.92 1.68 2.60
CA GLY A 40 7.08 0.50 2.45
C GLY A 40 5.62 0.70 2.88
N SER A 41 5.15 1.93 3.06
CA SER A 41 3.76 2.19 3.46
C SER A 41 2.79 1.84 2.34
N LEU A 42 1.98 0.81 2.53
CA LEU A 42 0.86 0.43 1.68
C LEU A 42 -0.28 -0.13 2.55
N ALA A 43 -1.48 0.45 2.43
CA ALA A 43 -2.63 0.13 3.27
C ALA A 43 -3.94 0.27 2.48
N ALA A 44 -4.95 -0.51 2.84
CA ALA A 44 -6.33 -0.30 2.39
C ALA A 44 -7.24 0.10 3.56
N PHE A 45 -8.20 0.98 3.28
CA PHE A 45 -9.08 1.58 4.26
C PHE A 45 -10.52 1.58 3.75
N ASP A 46 -11.40 1.04 4.58
CA ASP A 46 -12.83 1.01 4.38
C ASP A 46 -13.41 2.40 4.69
N LEU A 47 -13.94 3.07 3.67
CA LEU A 47 -14.47 4.42 3.82
C LEU A 47 -15.88 4.44 4.43
N LEU A 48 -16.65 3.37 4.25
CA LEU A 48 -18.02 3.29 4.75
C LEU A 48 -18.02 3.09 6.26
N HIS A 49 -17.25 2.11 6.74
CA HIS A 49 -17.13 1.75 8.14
C HIS A 49 -16.03 2.52 8.87
N LYS A 50 -15.13 3.18 8.13
CA LYS A 50 -14.00 4.00 8.65
C LYS A 50 -12.96 3.15 9.38
N GLU A 51 -12.61 2.01 8.81
CA GLU A 51 -11.73 1.03 9.42
C GLU A 51 -10.55 0.68 8.50
N LEU A 52 -9.41 0.36 9.10
CA LEU A 52 -8.27 -0.20 8.37
C LEU A 52 -8.62 -1.63 7.96
N MET A 53 -8.49 -1.94 6.67
CA MET A 53 -8.75 -3.28 6.14
C MET A 53 -7.50 -4.15 6.26
N TRP A 54 -6.38 -3.66 5.73
CA TRP A 54 -5.10 -4.35 5.80
C TRP A 54 -3.92 -3.39 5.67
N LEU A 55 -2.79 -3.86 6.19
CA LEU A 55 -1.45 -3.34 5.92
C LEU A 55 -0.68 -4.40 5.14
N VAL A 56 0.14 -3.96 4.21
CA VAL A 56 1.02 -4.88 3.48
C VAL A 56 1.97 -5.59 4.44
N ASP A 57 2.29 -6.85 4.15
CA ASP A 57 3.26 -7.62 4.92
C ASP A 57 4.62 -6.90 4.97
N PRO A 58 5.15 -6.54 6.16
CA PRO A 58 6.47 -5.92 6.27
C PRO A 58 7.59 -6.76 5.66
N ALA A 59 7.43 -8.08 5.54
CA ALA A 59 8.44 -8.95 4.92
C ALA A 59 8.65 -8.64 3.43
N ILE A 60 7.62 -8.17 2.72
CA ILE A 60 7.71 -7.81 1.30
C ILE A 60 8.08 -6.34 1.09
N THR A 61 8.24 -5.58 2.18
CA THR A 61 8.70 -4.19 2.15
C THR A 61 10.17 -4.07 2.49
N VAL A 62 10.94 -5.17 2.41
CA VAL A 62 12.38 -5.15 2.67
C VAL A 62 13.14 -5.27 1.34
N PRO A 63 13.95 -4.27 0.96
CA PRO A 63 14.23 -3.01 1.67
C PRO A 63 13.03 -2.04 1.64
N PRO A 64 12.91 -1.09 2.61
CA PRO A 64 11.74 -0.21 2.80
C PRO A 64 11.67 0.90 1.75
N TYR A 65 11.57 0.49 0.50
CA TYR A 65 11.40 1.37 -0.63
C TYR A 65 10.00 1.98 -0.66
N ASN A 66 9.82 2.99 -1.50
CA ASN A 66 8.54 3.64 -1.63
C ASN A 66 7.56 2.73 -2.38
N TYR A 67 6.28 2.75 -2.00
CA TYR A 67 5.20 2.35 -2.89
C TYR A 67 4.66 3.61 -3.56
N TYR A 68 4.53 3.59 -4.89
CA TYR A 68 3.96 4.71 -5.65
C TYR A 68 2.47 4.48 -5.93
N TYR A 69 1.94 5.04 -7.02
CA TYR A 69 0.50 5.03 -7.29
C TYR A 69 -0.06 3.62 -7.44
N PRO A 70 -0.98 3.18 -6.56
CA PRO A 70 -1.59 1.86 -6.66
C PRO A 70 -2.71 1.86 -7.70
N LEU A 71 -2.82 0.79 -8.48
CA LEU A 71 -3.86 0.60 -9.48
C LEU A 71 -4.57 -0.73 -9.23
N ALA A 72 -5.90 -0.73 -9.29
CA ALA A 72 -6.64 -1.99 -9.39
C ALA A 72 -6.36 -2.65 -10.75
N THR A 73 -6.27 -3.97 -10.75
CA THR A 73 -6.05 -4.82 -11.91
C THR A 73 -7.01 -6.01 -11.87
N LYS A 74 -6.83 -6.96 -12.77
CA LYS A 74 -7.61 -8.20 -12.77
C LYS A 74 -7.40 -8.96 -11.46
N ASP A 75 -8.46 -9.61 -10.98
CA ASP A 75 -8.42 -10.63 -9.94
C ASP A 75 -7.61 -11.87 -10.42
N PHE A 76 -6.37 -11.99 -9.93
CA PHE A 76 -5.44 -13.08 -10.22
C PHE A 76 -5.58 -14.23 -9.22
N ASP A 77 -5.84 -13.95 -7.95
CA ASP A 77 -6.00 -14.97 -6.90
C ASP A 77 -7.40 -15.63 -6.89
N LYS A 78 -8.35 -15.06 -7.62
CA LYS A 78 -9.72 -15.53 -7.85
C LYS A 78 -10.61 -15.46 -6.62
N ASP A 79 -10.35 -14.53 -5.70
CA ASP A 79 -11.21 -14.27 -4.55
C ASP A 79 -12.43 -13.39 -4.88
N GLY A 80 -12.50 -12.87 -6.11
CA GLY A 80 -13.56 -12.02 -6.62
C GLY A 80 -13.38 -10.54 -6.30
N VAL A 81 -12.24 -10.11 -5.75
CA VAL A 81 -11.84 -8.71 -5.56
C VAL A 81 -10.73 -8.37 -6.56
N PRO A 82 -10.76 -7.21 -7.21
CA PRO A 82 -9.65 -6.77 -8.05
C PRO A 82 -8.32 -6.67 -7.27
N ASP A 83 -7.26 -7.31 -7.76
CA ASP A 83 -5.92 -7.17 -7.19
C ASP A 83 -5.31 -5.80 -7.46
N ILE A 84 -4.21 -5.50 -6.79
CA ILE A 84 -3.51 -4.22 -6.86
C ILE A 84 -2.15 -4.42 -7.50
N ILE A 85 -1.89 -3.65 -8.56
CA ILE A 85 -0.56 -3.51 -9.16
C ILE A 85 0.04 -2.19 -8.68
N VAL A 86 1.25 -2.25 -8.13
CA VAL A 86 1.94 -1.08 -7.58
C VAL A 86 3.44 -1.20 -7.80
N THR A 87 4.09 -0.08 -8.11
CA THR A 87 5.55 -0.04 -8.20
C THR A 87 6.14 0.16 -6.81
N HIS A 88 7.10 -0.69 -6.45
CA HIS A 88 7.85 -0.64 -5.21
C HIS A 88 9.33 -0.40 -5.52
N GLY A 89 9.88 0.73 -5.07
CA GLY A 89 11.25 1.09 -5.44
C GLY A 89 11.65 2.49 -5.00
N GLY A 90 12.83 2.89 -5.43
CA GLY A 90 13.48 4.11 -4.96
C GLY A 90 14.09 3.86 -3.59
N ASP A 91 15.42 3.78 -3.55
CA ASP A 91 16.17 3.69 -2.31
C ASP A 91 16.28 5.09 -1.70
N PRO A 92 15.59 5.37 -0.58
CA PRO A 92 15.65 6.69 0.03
C PRO A 92 16.96 6.93 0.80
N LEU A 93 17.84 5.93 0.90
CA LEU A 93 19.06 5.99 1.70
C LEU A 93 20.31 6.38 0.89
N TYR A 94 20.28 6.29 -0.45
CA TYR A 94 21.40 6.73 -1.28
C TYR A 94 21.27 8.19 -1.69
N SER A 95 22.39 8.90 -1.70
CA SER A 95 22.46 10.27 -2.22
C SER A 95 22.51 10.30 -3.75
N ASP A 96 22.10 11.41 -4.37
CA ASP A 96 22.16 11.63 -5.82
C ASP A 96 23.57 11.48 -6.43
N THR A 97 24.61 11.42 -5.59
CA THR A 97 26.01 11.27 -5.99
C THR A 97 26.50 9.82 -5.96
N GLU A 98 25.78 8.92 -5.29
CA GLU A 98 26.07 7.49 -5.26
C GLU A 98 25.38 6.81 -6.44
N LYS A 99 26.17 6.36 -7.43
CA LYS A 99 25.66 5.63 -8.61
C LYS A 99 25.27 4.19 -8.28
N LYS A 100 24.42 3.99 -7.28
CA LYS A 100 23.92 2.68 -6.88
C LYS A 100 22.40 2.70 -6.91
N CYS A 101 21.85 2.47 -8.11
CA CYS A 101 20.41 2.32 -8.28
C CYS A 101 20.03 0.87 -8.05
N THR A 102 19.34 0.58 -6.94
CA THR A 102 18.62 -0.69 -6.84
C THR A 102 17.41 -0.65 -7.77
N PRO A 103 17.15 -1.73 -8.54
CA PRO A 103 15.99 -1.75 -9.40
C PRO A 103 14.73 -1.72 -8.52
N GLY A 104 13.79 -0.84 -8.86
CA GLY A 104 12.41 -0.99 -8.39
C GLY A 104 11.77 -2.21 -9.04
N PHE A 105 10.74 -2.73 -8.41
CA PHE A 105 9.98 -3.86 -8.90
C PHE A 105 8.49 -3.54 -8.94
N LEU A 106 7.79 -4.32 -9.75
CA LEU A 106 6.35 -4.34 -9.74
C LEU A 106 5.92 -5.33 -8.65
N ALA A 107 4.99 -4.94 -7.79
CA ALA A 107 4.34 -5.82 -6.85
C ALA A 107 2.89 -6.02 -7.29
N VAL A 108 2.40 -7.24 -7.14
CA VAL A 108 0.98 -7.58 -7.26
C VAL A 108 0.52 -7.99 -5.87
N ILE A 109 -0.51 -7.32 -5.37
CA ILE A 109 -1.01 -7.45 -4.00
C ILE A 109 -2.49 -7.78 -4.08
N SER A 110 -2.94 -8.80 -3.35
CA SER A 110 -4.36 -9.14 -3.23
C SER A 110 -5.16 -7.95 -2.73
N GLY A 111 -6.21 -7.56 -3.47
CA GLY A 111 -7.03 -6.40 -3.11
C GLY A 111 -7.79 -6.60 -1.81
N ALA A 112 -8.24 -7.83 -1.55
CA ALA A 112 -9.00 -8.15 -0.35
C ALA A 112 -8.10 -8.27 0.89
N THR A 113 -6.87 -8.76 0.75
CA THR A 113 -6.06 -9.23 1.89
C THR A 113 -4.75 -8.49 2.11
N GLY A 114 -4.25 -7.73 1.11
CA GLY A 114 -2.93 -7.11 1.20
C GLY A 114 -1.76 -8.10 1.05
N GLN A 115 -2.03 -9.37 0.73
CA GLN A 115 -1.00 -10.38 0.53
C GLN A 115 -0.29 -10.22 -0.82
N SER A 116 1.03 -10.40 -0.85
CA SER A 116 1.77 -10.46 -2.11
C SER A 116 1.37 -11.68 -2.93
N LEU A 117 1.12 -11.47 -4.21
CA LEU A 117 0.89 -12.53 -5.18
C LEU A 117 2.17 -12.78 -5.99
N PRO A 118 2.52 -14.06 -6.25
CA PRO A 118 3.66 -14.39 -7.08
C PRO A 118 3.43 -13.90 -8.52
N ILE A 119 4.44 -13.24 -9.07
CA ILE A 119 4.49 -12.92 -10.49
C ILE A 119 5.20 -14.11 -11.13
N GLY A 120 4.47 -14.85 -11.98
CA GLY A 120 4.93 -16.10 -12.59
C GLY A 120 6.19 -15.97 -13.44
#